data_AF-A0AAD5KQW0-F1
#
_entry.id   AF-A0AAD5KQW0-F1
#
_cell.length_a   1.000
_cell.length_b   1.000
_cell.length_c   1.000
_cell.angle_alpha   90.00
_cell.angle_beta   90.00
_cell.angle_gamma   90.00
#
_symmetry.space_group_name_H-M   'P 1'
#
loop_
_entity.id
_entity.type
_entity.pdbx_description
1 polymer ?
#
loop_
_entity_poly.entity_id
_entity_poly.type
_entity_poly.pdbx_seq_one_letter_code
_entity_poly.pdbx_strand_id
1 'polypeptide(L)' 'MYVDDYLSSAKSLEEGIEEAVAVKETLAKGYMHLQGWISNSEAFLKTVAAASMGVNE' A
#
# COMPACT_ATOMS: atom_id res chain seq x y z
N MET A 1 12.10 11.32 -6.42
CA MET A 1 10.98 11.34 -5.47
C MET A 1 10.25 12.63 -5.71
N TYR A 2 9.03 12.54 -6.22
CA TYR A 2 8.18 13.71 -6.35
C TYR A 2 7.50 13.97 -5.00
N VAL A 3 6.98 15.18 -4.80
CA VAL A 3 6.42 15.62 -3.49
C VAL A 3 5.17 14.80 -3.10
N ASP A 4 4.53 14.14 -4.05
CA ASP A 4 3.33 13.32 -3.92
C ASP A 4 3.59 11.82 -3.72
N ASP A 5 4.85 11.37 -3.76
CA ASP A 5 5.21 9.98 -3.53
C ASP A 5 5.38 9.67 -2.02
N TYR A 6 4.79 8.58 -1.55
CA TYR A 6 5.10 7.98 -0.26
C TYR A 6 6.19 6.90 -0.42
N LEU A 7 7.31 7.04 0.29
CA LEU A 7 8.39 6.05 0.29
C LEU A 7 8.65 5.52 1.71
N SER A 8 8.66 4.21 1.85
CA SER A 8 9.05 3.51 3.08
C SER A 8 9.76 2.18 2.76
N SER A 9 10.35 1.58 3.79
CA SER A 9 10.96 0.26 3.77
C SER A 9 10.61 -0.47 5.06
N ALA A 10 10.22 -1.74 4.95
CA ALA A 10 9.90 -2.60 6.10
C ALA A 10 10.93 -3.72 6.26
N LYS A 11 11.06 -4.26 7.48
CA LYS A 11 12.00 -5.34 7.79
C LYS A 11 11.43 -6.72 7.44
N SER A 12 10.10 -6.82 7.33
CA SER A 12 9.42 -8.03 6.86
C SER A 12 8.28 -7.71 5.90
N LEU A 13 7.75 -8.75 5.25
CA LEU A 13 6.61 -8.64 4.35
C LEU A 13 5.35 -8.18 5.10
N GLU A 14 5.11 -8.75 6.29
CA GLU A 14 3.96 -8.47 7.14
C GLU A 14 3.94 -7.02 7.59
N GLU A 15 5.07 -6.52 8.11
CA GLU A 15 5.23 -5.11 8.50
C GLU A 15 4.96 -4.17 7.32
N GLY A 16 5.46 -4.52 6.13
CA GLY A 16 5.20 -3.74 4.92
C GLY A 16 3.72 -3.71 4.55
N ILE A 17 3.02 -4.85 4.64
CA ILE A 17 1.58 -4.93 4.33
C ILE A 17 0.77 -4.11 5.34
N GLU A 18 1.05 -4.24 6.63
CA GLU A 18 0.37 -3.48 7.69
C GLU A 18 0.51 -1.98 7.46
N GLU A 19 1.73 -1.52 7.15
CA GLU A 19 1.99 -0.12 6.84
C GLU A 19 1.24 0.33 5.58
N ALA A 20 1.26 -0.47 4.51
CA ALA A 20 0.59 -0.14 3.25
C ALA A 20 -0.94 0.01 3.43
N VAL A 21 -1.55 -0.84 4.25
CA VAL A 21 -2.97 -0.74 4.62
C VAL A 21 -3.22 0.55 5.41
N ALA A 22 -2.42 0.83 6.43
CA ALA A 22 -2.57 2.01 7.27
C ALA A 22 -2.42 3.32 6.47
N VAL A 23 -1.47 3.38 5.55
CA VAL A 23 -1.26 4.54 4.65
C VAL A 23 -2.48 4.73 3.75
N LYS A 24 -2.96 3.66 3.09
CA LYS A 24 -4.14 3.72 2.22
C LYS A 24 -5.37 4.24 2.97
N GLU A 25 -5.63 3.72 4.17
CA GLU A 25 -6.76 4.15 5.00
C GLU A 25 -6.63 5.60 5.46
N THR A 26 -5.42 6.02 5.83
CA THR A 26 -5.15 7.40 6.28
C THR A 26 -5.36 8.40 5.14
N LEU A 27 -4.87 8.08 3.93
CA LEU A 27 -5.10 8.91 2.75
C LEU A 27 -6.59 8.99 2.41
N ALA A 28 -7.32 7.87 2.46
CA ALA A 28 -8.75 7.82 2.18
C ALA A 28 -9.58 8.71 3.13
N LYS A 29 -9.21 8.79 4.41
CA LYS A 29 -9.85 9.70 5.39
C LYS A 29 -9.67 11.18 5.02
N GLY A 30 -8.61 11.51 4.28
CA GLY A 30 -8.34 12.84 3.74
C GLY A 30 -8.86 13.06 2.32
N TYR A 31 -9.72 12.18 1.78
CA TYR A 31 -10.17 12.19 0.38
C TYR A 31 -9.02 12.14 -0.65
N MET A 32 -7.88 11.56 -0.26
CA MET A 32 -6.74 11.30 -1.15
C MET A 32 -6.74 9.82 -1.53
N HIS A 33 -6.33 9.54 -2.77
CA HIS A 33 -6.31 8.19 -3.31
C HIS A 33 -4.92 7.84 -3.80
N LEU A 34 -4.31 6.83 -3.17
CA LEU A 34 -3.06 6.25 -3.65
C LEU A 34 -3.32 5.52 -4.97
N GLN A 35 -2.54 5.85 -6.01
CA GLN A 35 -2.70 5.24 -7.34
C GLN A 35 -2.21 3.80 -7.40
N GLY A 36 -1.20 3.44 -6.58
CA GLY A 36 -0.65 2.10 -6.55
C GLY A 36 0.63 2.03 -5.74
N TRP A 37 1.17 0.81 -5.63
CA TRP A 37 2.42 0.53 -4.94
C TRP A 37 3.48 0.05 -5.94
N ILE A 38 4.73 0.44 -5.68
CA ILE A 38 5.92 -0.12 -6.32
C ILE A 38 6.76 -0.75 -5.21
N SER A 39 7.21 -1.98 -5.41
CA SER A 39 7.99 -2.72 -4.41
C SER A 39 8.96 -3.69 -5.10
N ASN A 40 10.07 -3.96 -4.43
CA ASN A 40 11.01 -5.01 -4.82
C ASN A 40 10.53 -6.42 -4.41
N SER A 41 9.42 -6.52 -3.67
CA SER A 41 8.82 -7.79 -3.26
C SER A 41 7.59 -8.10 -4.10
N GLU A 42 7.67 -9.13 -4.95
CA GLU A 42 6.51 -9.60 -5.70
C GLU A 42 5.38 -10.10 -4.80
N ALA A 43 5.73 -10.73 -3.67
CA ALA A 43 4.75 -11.21 -2.70
C ALA A 43 3.94 -10.05 -2.12
N PHE A 44 4.61 -8.93 -1.82
CA PHE A 44 3.95 -7.71 -1.37
C PHE A 44 2.97 -7.18 -2.42
N LEU A 45 3.42 -7.04 -3.68
CA LEU A 45 2.56 -6.53 -4.76
C LEU A 45 1.32 -7.40 -4.97
N LYS A 46 1.47 -8.73 -4.94
CA LYS A 46 0.33 -9.66 -5.06
C LYS A 46 -0.66 -9.51 -3.92
N THR A 47 -0.17 -9.39 -2.68
CA THR A 47 -1.04 -9.26 -1.49
C THR A 47 -1.77 -7.93 -1.47
N VAL A 48 -1.07 -6.82 -1.71
CA VAL A 48 -1.68 -5.49 -1.64
C VAL A 48 -2.57 -5.21 -2.86
N ALA A 49 -2.26 -5.77 -4.04
CA ALA A 49 -3.16 -5.70 -5.20
C ALA A 49 -4.49 -6.39 -4.92
N ALA A 50 -4.48 -7.58 -4.30
CA ALA A 50 -5.71 -8.27 -3.89
C ALA A 50 -6.54 -7.43 -2.89
N ALA A 51 -5.88 -6.80 -1.91
CA ALA A 51 -6.53 -5.90 -0.94
C ALA A 51 -7.03 -4.57 -1.55
N SER A 52 -6.56 -4.20 -2.76
CA SER A 52 -6.99 -2.99 -3.46
C SER A 52 -8.24 -3.18 -4.34
N MET A 53 -8.56 -4.41 -4.73
CA MET A 53 -9.67 -4.71 -5.64
C MET A 53 -11.05 -4.91 -4.98
N GLY A 54 -11.17 -4.81 -3.64
CA GLY A 54 -12.49 -4.86 -2.99
C GLY A 54 -13.32 -6.08 -3.41
N VAL A 55 -12.70 -7.27 -3.48
CA VAL A 55 -13.46 -8.51 -3.68
C VAL A 55 -14.16 -8.79 -2.35
N ASN A 56 -15.39 -8.27 -2.23
CA ASN A 56 -16.39 -8.79 -1.32
C ASN A 56 -16.62 -10.26 -1.70
N GLU A 57 -16.47 -11.17 -0.72
CA GLU A 57 -17.09 -12.49 -0.78
C GLU A 57 -18.63 -12.37 -0.85
#